data_AF-A0A0F8C1F8-F1
#
_entry.id   AF-A0A0F8C1F8-F1
#
_cell.length_a   1.000
_cell.length_b   1.000
_cell.length_c   1.000
_cell.angle_alpha   90.00
_cell.angle_beta   90.00
_cell.angle_gamma   90.00
#
_symmetry.space_group_name_H-M   'P 1'
#
loop_
_entity.id
_entity.type
_entity.pdbx_description
1 polymer ?
#
loop_
_entity_poly.entity_id
_entity_poly.type
_entity_poly.pdbx_seq_one_letter_code
_entity_poly.pdbx_strand_id
1 'polypeptide(L)' 'MIGVSYIFLIFGFVLVFSFIFWVWTLADCLRKETDEGNTRLIWVIVIVFTYIVGALLYYLIRRRDYSHH' A
#
# COMPACT_ATOMS: atom_id res chain seq x y z
N MET A 1 -24.63 -26.79 5.30
CA MET A 1 -24.00 -25.74 6.13
C MET A 1 -22.46 -25.72 6.01
N ILE A 2 -21.86 -26.37 5.00
CA ILE A 2 -20.39 -26.51 4.88
C ILE A 2 -19.78 -25.44 3.94
N GLY A 3 -20.47 -25.07 2.86
CA GLY A 3 -19.94 -24.12 1.86
C GLY A 3 -19.67 -22.72 2.39
N VAL A 4 -20.47 -22.25 3.35
CA VAL A 4 -20.30 -20.91 3.94
C VAL A 4 -19.01 -20.82 4.76
N SER A 5 -18.63 -21.91 5.44
CA SER A 5 -17.42 -21.96 6.28
C SER A 5 -16.13 -21.80 5.46
N TYR A 6 -16.07 -22.39 4.27
CA TYR A 6 -14.93 -22.23 3.35
C TYR A 6 -14.80 -20.82 2.80
N ILE A 7 -15.93 -20.16 2.51
CA ILE A 7 -15.94 -18.76 2.06
C ILE A 7 -15.34 -17.85 3.13
N PHE A 8 -15.72 -18.03 4.41
CA PHE A 8 -15.15 -17.25 5.51
C PHE A 8 -13.64 -17.49 5.70
N LEU A 9 -13.16 -18.72 5.51
CA LEU A 9 -11.73 -19.03 5.60
C LEU A 9 -10.93 -18.33 4.49
N ILE A 10 -11.41 -18.38 3.25
CA ILE A 10 -10.76 -17.70 2.12
C ILE A 10 -10.78 -16.19 2.32
N PHE A 11 -11.92 -15.63 2.75
CA PHE A 11 -12.05 -14.20 2.98
C PHE A 11 -11.12 -13.70 4.08
N GLY A 12 -11.01 -14.45 5.19
CA GLY A 12 -10.06 -14.15 6.26
C GLY A 12 -8.61 -14.19 5.78
N PHE A 13 -8.26 -15.17 4.93
CA PHE A 13 -6.91 -15.26 4.37
C PHE A 13 -6.59 -14.08 3.44
N VAL A 14 -7.51 -13.70 2.56
CA VAL A 14 -7.36 -12.54 1.65
C VAL A 14 -7.22 -11.24 2.42
N LEU A 15 -7.98 -11.07 3.52
CA LEU A 15 -7.86 -9.92 4.40
C LEU A 15 -6.48 -9.83 5.05
N VAL A 16 -5.99 -10.93 5.61
CA VAL A 16 -4.66 -10.99 6.25
C VAL A 16 -3.55 -10.70 5.24
N PHE A 17 -3.61 -11.30 4.05
CA PHE A 17 -2.63 -11.04 2.99
C PHE A 17 -2.66 -9.59 2.51
N SER A 18 -3.86 -9.00 2.34
CA SER A 18 -4.00 -7.59 1.99
C SER A 18 -3.44 -6.68 3.08
N PHE A 19 -3.59 -7.04 4.35
CA PHE A 19 -3.01 -6.31 5.48
C PHE A 19 -1.49 -6.37 5.51
N ILE A 20 -0.92 -7.56 5.31
CA ILE A 20 0.53 -7.73 5.22
C ILE A 20 1.09 -6.95 4.04
N PHE A 21 0.44 -7.01 2.87
CA PHE A 21 0.86 -6.26 1.69
C PHE A 21 0.80 -4.74 1.89
N TRP A 22 -0.23 -4.25 2.57
CA TRP A 22 -0.37 -2.83 2.92
C TRP A 22 0.71 -2.37 3.90
N VAL A 23 0.98 -3.13 4.97
CA VAL A 23 2.07 -2.82 5.91
C VAL A 23 3.43 -2.86 5.21
N TRP A 24 3.65 -3.82 4.31
CA TRP A 24 4.89 -3.95 3.57
C TRP A 24 5.13 -2.77 2.62
N THR A 25 4.09 -2.28 1.94
CA THR A 25 4.18 -1.08 1.09
C THR A 25 4.44 0.18 1.92
N LEU A 26 3.87 0.29 3.12
CA LEU A 26 4.20 1.35 4.06
C LEU A 26 5.68 1.30 4.46
N ALA A 27 6.20 0.11 4.75
CA ALA A 27 7.61 -0.10 5.11
C ALA A 27 8.57 0.21 3.93
N ASP A 28 8.19 -0.11 2.69
CA ASP A 28 8.96 0.25 1.49
C ASP A 28 9.02 1.77 1.29
N CYS A 29 7.89 2.47 1.47
CA CYS A 29 7.84 3.94 1.47
C CYS A 29 8.74 4.52 2.56
N LEU A 30 8.68 3.98 3.77
CA LEU A 30 9.53 4.44 4.88
C LEU A 30 11.02 4.19 4.65
N ARG A 31 11.39 3.20 3.83
CA ARG A 31 12.78 2.83 3.52
C ARG A 31 13.38 3.57 2.32
N LYS A 32 12.59 3.93 1.31
CA LYS A 32 13.07 4.63 0.10
C LYS A 32 13.12 6.15 0.25
N GLU A 33 12.38 6.71 1.19
CA GLU A 33 12.18 8.17 1.33
C GLU A 33 13.04 8.76 2.47
N THR A 34 14.29 8.34 2.55
CA THR A 34 15.25 8.83 3.55
C THR A 34 15.75 10.24 3.29
N ASP A 35 15.53 10.79 2.09
CA ASP A 35 16.17 12.03 1.65
C ASP A 35 15.25 13.27 1.61
N GLU A 36 13.90 13.12 1.64
CA GLU A 36 12.98 14.25 1.53
C GLU A 36 11.84 14.18 2.55
N GLY A 37 12.04 14.82 3.70
CA GLY A 37 11.19 14.66 4.90
C GLY A 37 9.69 14.90 4.70
N ASN A 38 9.27 15.91 3.95
CA ASN A 38 7.85 16.25 3.79
C ASN A 38 7.11 15.29 2.83
N THR A 39 7.82 14.81 1.80
CA THR A 39 7.28 13.89 0.78
C THR A 39 6.91 12.54 1.40
N ARG A 40 7.73 12.05 2.35
CA ARG A 40 7.48 10.83 3.12
C ARG A 40 6.16 10.86 3.89
N LEU A 41 5.88 11.98 4.57
CA LEU A 41 4.70 12.09 5.45
C LEU A 41 3.41 12.09 4.62
N ILE A 42 3.39 12.81 3.50
CA ILE A 42 2.25 12.86 2.57
C ILE A 42 1.97 11.46 2.02
N TRP A 43 3.01 10.72 1.62
CA TRP A 43 2.85 9.36 1.10
C TRP A 43 2.31 8.36 2.12
N VAL A 44 2.79 8.41 3.35
CA VAL A 44 2.28 7.60 4.45
C VAL A 44 0.80 7.89 4.70
N ILE A 45 0.39 9.17 4.73
CA ILE A 45 -1.01 9.57 4.93
C ILE A 45 -1.90 9.09 3.78
N VAL A 46 -1.45 9.25 2.53
CA VAL A 46 -2.17 8.78 1.34
C VAL A 46 -2.33 7.26 1.39
N ILE A 47 -1.26 6.49 1.58
CA ILE A 47 -1.32 5.01 1.65
C ILE A 47 -2.21 4.55 2.80
N VAL A 48 -2.22 5.27 3.93
CA VAL A 48 -3.11 4.96 5.05
C VAL A 48 -4.58 5.20 4.74
N PHE A 49 -4.91 6.31 4.08
CA PHE A 49 -6.30 6.63 3.74
C PHE A 49 -6.84 5.88 2.51
N THR A 50 -5.98 5.51 1.57
CA THR A 50 -6.38 4.91 0.29
C THR A 50 -5.99 3.44 0.14
N TYR A 51 -5.31 2.85 1.12
CA TYR A 51 -4.94 1.44 1.17
C TYR A 51 -4.24 0.95 -0.11
N ILE A 52 -4.93 0.18 -0.97
CA ILE A 52 -4.41 -0.28 -2.27
C ILE A 52 -4.30 0.87 -3.29
N VAL A 53 -5.23 1.82 -3.26
CA VAL A 53 -5.26 2.95 -4.21
C VAL A 53 -4.08 3.89 -3.96
N GLY A 54 -3.62 4.02 -2.71
CA GLY A 54 -2.45 4.82 -2.37
C GLY A 54 -1.17 4.27 -2.97
N ALA A 55 -0.98 2.95 -2.92
CA ALA A 55 0.18 2.30 -3.55
C ALA A 55 0.17 2.44 -5.09
N LEU A 56 -1.01 2.38 -5.72
CA LEU A 56 -1.14 2.58 -7.17
C LEU A 56 -0.82 4.03 -7.56
N LEU A 57 -1.30 5.01 -6.79
CA LEU A 57 -0.97 6.42 -6.97
C LEU A 57 0.52 6.67 -6.77
N TYR A 58 1.19 6.00 -5.81
CA TYR A 58 2.65 6.07 -5.63
C TYR A 58 3.36 5.72 -6.92
N TYR A 59 2.98 4.58 -7.47
CA TYR A 59 3.60 4.08 -8.68
C TYR A 59 3.34 4.97 -9.89
N LEU A 60 2.15 5.56 -10.02
CA LEU A 60 1.78 6.44 -11.13
C LEU A 60 2.44 7.82 -11.03
N ILE A 61 2.45 8.43 -9.85
CA ILE A 61 3.00 9.79 -9.63
C ILE A 61 4.52 9.75 -9.68
N ARG A 62 5.17 8.79 -8.99
CA ARG A 62 6.64 8.64 -8.98
C ARG A 62 7.21 8.40 -10.38
N ARG A 63 6.43 7.82 -11.31
CA ARG A 63 6.85 7.61 -12.71
C ARG A 63 6.91 8.90 -13.54
N ARG A 64 6.25 9.96 -13.09
CA ARG A 64 6.18 11.24 -13.82
C ARG A 64 7.32 12.19 -13.46
N ASP A 65 7.87 12.09 -12.24
CA ASP A 65 9.00 12.94 -11.81
C ASP A 65 10.32 12.62 -12.53
N TYR A 66 10.49 11.41 -13.07
CA TYR A 66 11.71 11.03 -13.80
C TYR A 66 11.81 11.57 -15.23
N SER A 67 10.77 12.21 -15.79
CA SER A 67 10.81 12.68 -17.20
C SER A 67 11.26 14.14 -17.37
N HIS A 68 11.61 14.83 -16.29
CA HIS A 68 11.95 16.26 -16.32
C HIS A 68 13.34 16.62 -15.75
N HIS A 69 14.20 15.63 -15.53
CA HIS A 69 15.63 15.83 -15.26
C HIS A 69 16.48 15.17 -16.34
#